data_AF-A0A1V4U9Y0-F1
#
_entry.id   AF-A0A1V4U9Y0-F1
#
_cell.length_a   1.000
_cell.length_b   1.000
_cell.length_c   1.000
_cell.angle_alpha   90.00
_cell.angle_beta   90.00
_cell.angle_gamma   90.00
#
_symmetry.space_group_name_H-M   'P 1'
#
loop_
_entity.id
_entity.type
_entity.pdbx_description
1 polymer ?
#
loop_
_entity_poly.entity_id
_entity_poly.type
_entity_poly.pdbx_seq_one_letter_code
_entity_poly.pdbx_strand_id
1 'polypeptide(L)'
;MNIVADLMKQVATGDNLSMISKSVGSDEKSVQSALGMGLPMIMGSMAQTSQKPGGADMITSMMGQMGGSNPLDNLGGFLGSSAASGGSGMASSLLGSQMAPISNAIAQKTGLPSAVVEKILAIATPMVMGYVTKSMGGKQMDQQGLTSLLGEQSKMAMQSSPDAARMAEQMLGSQKEAAGVSGIFKKFLGK
;
A
#
# COMPACT_ATOMS: atom_id res chain seq x y z
N MET A 1 2.76 5.69 -17.72
CA MET A 1 1.93 4.63 -17.09
C MET A 1 1.84 4.94 -15.60
N ASN A 2 0.64 4.97 -15.04
CA ASN A 2 0.41 5.28 -13.62
C ASN A 2 -0.28 4.07 -12.99
N ILE A 3 0.51 3.25 -12.29
CA ILE A 3 0.06 1.96 -11.77
C ILE A 3 -1.16 2.10 -10.86
N VAL A 4 -1.15 3.10 -9.96
CA VAL A 4 -2.25 3.28 -9.00
C VAL A 4 -3.52 3.74 -9.71
N ALA A 5 -3.43 4.66 -10.66
CA ALA A 5 -4.58 5.10 -11.43
C ALA A 5 -5.16 3.98 -12.30
N ASP A 6 -4.29 3.18 -12.92
CA ASP A 6 -4.71 2.07 -13.78
C ASP A 6 -5.35 0.93 -12.94
N LEU A 7 -4.81 0.64 -11.75
CA LEU A 7 -5.41 -0.28 -10.79
C LEU A 7 -6.79 0.20 -10.30
N MET A 8 -6.93 1.48 -9.95
CA MET A 8 -8.23 2.04 -9.55
C MET A 8 -9.28 1.88 -10.66
N LYS A 9 -8.89 2.11 -11.92
CA LYS A 9 -9.78 1.86 -13.07
C LYS A 9 -10.15 0.38 -13.18
N GLN A 10 -9.20 -0.54 -13.03
CA GLN A 10 -9.46 -1.98 -13.10
C GLN A 10 -10.38 -2.45 -11.97
N VAL A 11 -10.20 -1.96 -10.75
CA VAL A 11 -11.10 -2.29 -9.63
C VAL A 11 -12.51 -1.73 -9.86
N ALA A 12 -12.62 -0.53 -10.44
CA ALA A 12 -13.91 0.07 -10.80
C ALA A 12 -14.58 -0.57 -12.03
N THR A 13 -13.91 -1.49 -12.72
CA THR A 13 -14.44 -2.14 -13.93
C THR A 13 -15.16 -3.44 -13.58
N GLY A 14 -16.33 -3.67 -14.19
CA GLY A 14 -17.11 -4.88 -14.00
C GLY A 14 -17.53 -5.08 -12.55
N ASP A 15 -17.49 -6.32 -12.07
CA ASP A 15 -17.93 -6.71 -10.72
C ASP A 15 -16.80 -6.67 -9.68
N ASN A 16 -15.60 -6.19 -10.02
CA ASN A 16 -14.42 -6.28 -9.17
C ASN A 16 -14.61 -5.57 -7.82
N LEU A 17 -15.09 -4.33 -7.84
CA LEU A 17 -15.40 -3.58 -6.62
C LEU A 17 -16.46 -4.30 -5.78
N SER A 18 -17.49 -4.85 -6.42
CA SER A 18 -18.55 -5.61 -5.75
C SER A 18 -18.02 -6.88 -5.07
N MET A 19 -17.11 -7.60 -5.73
CA MET A 19 -16.46 -8.78 -5.16
C MET A 19 -15.61 -8.43 -3.94
N ILE A 20 -14.82 -7.35 -3.99
CA ILE A 20 -14.02 -6.89 -2.85
C ILE A 20 -14.95 -6.46 -1.70
N SER A 21 -15.99 -5.68 -2.01
CA SER A 21 -17.01 -5.24 -1.06
C SER A 21 -17.65 -6.40 -0.30
N LYS A 22 -18.08 -7.45 -1.02
CA LYS A 22 -18.62 -8.67 -0.41
C LYS A 22 -17.61 -9.41 0.45
N SER A 23 -16.36 -9.51 -0.02
CA SER A 23 -15.28 -10.19 0.71
C SER A 23 -14.96 -9.51 2.05
N VAL A 24 -14.98 -8.18 2.09
CA VAL A 24 -14.68 -7.41 3.31
C VAL A 24 -15.92 -7.09 4.15
N GLY A 25 -17.12 -7.34 3.63
CA GLY A 25 -18.39 -7.11 4.33
C GLY A 25 -18.71 -5.63 4.51
N SER A 26 -18.48 -4.79 3.50
CA SER A 26 -18.72 -3.34 3.57
C SER A 26 -19.20 -2.80 2.22
N ASP A 27 -19.83 -1.62 2.19
CA ASP A 27 -20.41 -1.07 0.97
C ASP A 27 -19.34 -0.63 -0.05
N GLU A 28 -19.69 -0.70 -1.34
CA GLU A 28 -18.79 -0.42 -2.45
C GLU A 28 -18.22 1.01 -2.41
N LYS A 29 -18.99 2.00 -1.95
CA LYS A 29 -18.55 3.40 -1.89
C LYS A 29 -17.45 3.58 -0.84
N SER A 30 -17.63 3.03 0.36
CA SER A 30 -16.63 3.08 1.42
C SER A 30 -15.37 2.30 1.04
N VAL A 31 -15.53 1.13 0.40
CA VAL A 31 -14.41 0.32 -0.09
C VAL A 31 -13.64 1.03 -1.20
N GLN A 32 -14.33 1.64 -2.15
CA GLN A 32 -13.70 2.43 -3.22
C GLN A 32 -12.94 3.63 -2.64
N SER A 33 -13.50 4.31 -1.64
CA SER A 33 -12.83 5.41 -0.95
C SER A 33 -11.57 4.92 -0.21
N ALA A 34 -11.66 3.80 0.49
CA ALA A 34 -10.52 3.18 1.18
C ALA A 34 -9.41 2.80 0.19
N LEU A 35 -9.74 2.21 -0.96
CA LEU A 35 -8.78 1.87 -2.01
C LEU A 35 -8.12 3.12 -2.64
N GLY A 36 -8.88 4.19 -2.84
CA GLY A 36 -8.38 5.46 -3.37
C GLY A 36 -7.30 6.11 -2.50
N MET A 37 -7.32 5.86 -1.19
CA MET A 37 -6.27 6.27 -0.25
C MET A 37 -5.21 5.17 -0.04
N GLY A 38 -5.64 3.92 0.05
CA GLY A 38 -4.79 2.78 0.38
C GLY A 38 -3.78 2.43 -0.71
N LEU A 39 -4.19 2.46 -1.99
CA LEU A 39 -3.30 2.10 -3.10
C LEU A 39 -2.09 3.05 -3.22
N PRO A 40 -2.24 4.39 -3.18
CA PRO A 40 -1.10 5.29 -3.10
C PRO A 40 -0.20 5.03 -1.89
N MET A 41 -0.78 4.76 -0.71
CA MET A 41 -0.01 4.49 0.51
C MET A 41 0.78 3.18 0.43
N ILE A 42 0.21 2.13 -0.16
CA ILE A 42 0.92 0.87 -0.43
C ILE A 42 2.10 1.12 -1.39
N MET A 43 1.88 1.84 -2.50
CA MET A 43 2.95 2.19 -3.44
C MET A 43 4.06 3.00 -2.75
N GLY A 44 3.68 3.96 -1.91
CA GLY A 44 4.61 4.74 -1.10
C GLY A 44 5.43 3.89 -0.13
N SER A 45 4.79 2.96 0.57
CA SER A 45 5.47 2.07 1.51
C SER A 45 6.40 1.08 0.80
N MET A 46 6.02 0.58 -0.38
CA MET A 46 6.90 -0.24 -1.22
C MET A 46 8.13 0.56 -1.65
N ALA A 47 7.96 1.79 -2.11
CA ALA A 47 9.07 2.67 -2.49
C ALA A 47 9.98 3.02 -1.30
N GLN A 48 9.40 3.24 -0.12
CA GLN A 48 10.19 3.48 1.09
C GLN A 48 10.94 2.21 1.54
N THR A 49 10.30 1.04 1.40
CA THR A 49 10.90 -0.25 1.74
C THR A 49 12.05 -0.58 0.79
N SER A 50 11.89 -0.36 -0.51
CA SER A 50 12.93 -0.67 -1.51
C SER A 50 14.22 0.15 -1.32
N GLN A 51 14.14 1.30 -0.65
CA GLN A 51 15.29 2.16 -0.32
C GLN A 51 16.06 1.70 0.93
N LYS A 52 15.49 0.78 1.73
CA LYS A 52 16.16 0.25 2.92
C LYS A 52 17.14 -0.87 2.54
N PRO A 53 18.23 -1.09 3.30
CA PRO A 53 19.12 -2.23 3.11
C PRO A 53 18.33 -3.55 3.05
N GLY A 54 18.48 -4.32 1.97
CA GLY A 54 17.78 -5.60 1.74
C GLY A 54 16.28 -5.48 1.42
N GLY A 55 15.72 -4.27 1.37
CA GLY A 55 14.28 -4.08 1.12
C GLY A 55 13.88 -4.37 -0.32
N ALA A 56 14.74 -4.04 -1.30
CA ALA A 56 14.53 -4.43 -2.69
C ALA A 56 14.52 -5.97 -2.84
N ASP A 57 15.43 -6.70 -2.17
CA ASP A 57 15.47 -8.16 -2.15
C ASP A 57 14.22 -8.79 -1.53
N MET A 58 13.71 -8.19 -0.45
CA MET A 58 12.45 -8.63 0.16
C MET A 58 11.30 -8.52 -0.86
N ILE A 59 11.19 -7.38 -1.54
CA ILE A 59 10.13 -7.14 -2.51
C ILE A 59 10.26 -8.08 -3.72
N THR A 60 11.46 -8.26 -4.28
CA THR A 60 11.65 -9.19 -5.41
C THR A 60 11.35 -10.64 -5.01
N SER A 61 11.69 -11.04 -3.79
CA SER A 61 11.35 -12.37 -3.26
C SER A 61 9.84 -12.57 -3.16
N MET A 62 9.10 -11.57 -2.66
CA MET A 62 7.64 -11.59 -2.62
C MET A 62 7.01 -11.67 -4.02
N MET A 63 7.56 -10.93 -5.00
CA MET A 63 7.11 -11.02 -6.40
C MET A 63 7.31 -12.42 -6.98
N GLY A 64 8.45 -13.06 -6.67
CA GLY A 64 8.74 -14.43 -7.07
C GLY A 64 7.74 -15.44 -6.49
N GLN A 65 7.31 -15.26 -5.25
CA GLN A 65 6.32 -16.12 -4.60
C GLN A 65 4.93 -16.05 -5.24
N MET A 66 4.57 -14.93 -5.87
CA MET A 66 3.29 -14.80 -6.58
C MET A 66 3.29 -15.48 -7.97
N GLY A 67 4.44 -15.98 -8.43
CA GLY A 67 4.54 -16.71 -9.72
C GLY A 67 4.13 -15.87 -10.94
N GLY A 68 4.21 -14.54 -10.86
CA GLY A 68 3.84 -13.62 -11.94
C GLY A 68 2.33 -13.49 -12.21
N SER A 69 1.47 -14.13 -11.41
CA SER A 69 0.01 -14.02 -11.55
C SER A 69 -0.49 -12.75 -10.89
N ASN A 70 -1.26 -11.92 -11.61
CA ASN A 70 -1.93 -10.77 -11.01
C ASN A 70 -3.26 -11.21 -10.39
N PRO A 71 -3.52 -10.94 -9.09
CA PRO A 71 -4.81 -11.25 -8.46
C PRO A 71 -6.03 -10.75 -9.23
N LEU A 72 -5.91 -9.66 -9.98
CA LEU A 72 -7.00 -9.10 -10.79
C LEU A 72 -7.36 -9.94 -12.02
N ASP A 73 -6.47 -10.79 -12.52
CA ASP A 73 -6.76 -11.66 -13.68
C ASP A 73 -7.77 -12.77 -13.30
N ASN A 74 -7.85 -13.15 -12.02
CA ASN A 74 -8.83 -14.08 -11.47
C ASN A 74 -9.24 -13.68 -10.05
N LEU A 75 -9.88 -12.51 -9.92
CA LEU A 75 -10.18 -11.92 -8.61
C LEU A 75 -11.07 -12.83 -7.75
N GLY A 76 -12.08 -13.48 -8.34
CA GLY A 76 -12.94 -14.41 -7.62
C GLY A 76 -12.17 -15.60 -7.04
N GLY A 77 -11.27 -16.20 -7.84
CA GLY A 77 -10.40 -17.27 -7.37
C GLY A 77 -9.40 -16.81 -6.31
N PHE A 78 -8.84 -15.61 -6.46
CA PHE A 78 -7.94 -15.02 -5.46
C PHE A 78 -8.66 -14.80 -4.13
N LEU A 79 -9.82 -14.13 -4.12
CA LEU A 79 -10.58 -13.84 -2.91
C LEU A 79 -11.09 -15.10 -2.20
N GLY A 80 -11.35 -16.18 -2.93
CA GLY A 80 -11.70 -17.48 -2.38
C GLY A 80 -10.51 -18.32 -1.91
N SER A 81 -9.27 -17.88 -2.17
CA SER A 81 -8.05 -18.63 -1.84
C SER A 81 -7.49 -18.29 -0.47
N SER A 82 -6.69 -19.20 0.08
CA SER A 82 -5.90 -18.93 1.29
C SER A 82 -4.90 -17.77 1.10
N ALA A 83 -4.56 -17.42 -0.15
CA ALA A 83 -3.65 -16.31 -0.45
C ALA A 83 -4.29 -14.95 -0.16
N ALA A 84 -5.62 -14.79 -0.36
CA ALA A 84 -6.31 -13.56 0.05
C ALA A 84 -6.34 -13.43 1.58
N SER A 85 -6.55 -14.52 2.32
CA SER A 85 -6.44 -14.50 3.78
C SER A 85 -5.00 -14.31 4.28
N GLY A 86 -4.01 -14.80 3.51
CA GLY A 86 -2.57 -14.65 3.79
C GLY A 86 -1.97 -13.33 3.34
N GLY A 87 -2.71 -12.51 2.57
CA GLY A 87 -2.30 -11.18 2.12
C GLY A 87 -1.99 -10.22 3.28
N SER A 88 -2.52 -10.52 4.47
CA SER A 88 -2.20 -9.84 5.73
C SER A 88 -0.70 -9.91 6.06
N GLY A 89 -0.04 -11.04 5.78
CA GLY A 89 1.41 -11.21 6.01
C GLY A 89 2.25 -10.35 5.07
N MET A 90 1.88 -10.30 3.78
CA MET A 90 2.56 -9.47 2.78
C MET A 90 2.36 -7.98 3.09
N ALA A 91 1.12 -7.57 3.32
CA ALA A 91 0.81 -6.19 3.67
C ALA A 91 1.48 -5.78 4.98
N SER A 92 1.50 -6.64 6.00
CA SER A 92 2.22 -6.38 7.25
C SER A 92 3.73 -6.28 7.05
N SER A 93 4.31 -7.07 6.14
CA SER A 93 5.75 -7.02 5.87
C SER A 93 6.15 -5.74 5.12
N LEU A 94 5.32 -5.27 4.19
CA LEU A 94 5.57 -4.06 3.40
C LEU A 94 5.20 -2.76 4.13
N LEU A 95 4.10 -2.76 4.88
CA LEU A 95 3.62 -1.59 5.63
C LEU A 95 4.27 -1.53 7.01
N GLY A 96 4.57 -2.67 7.63
CA GLY A 96 5.23 -2.75 8.93
C GLY A 96 4.53 -1.91 9.98
N SER A 97 5.29 -1.04 10.65
CA SER A 97 4.78 -0.09 11.62
C SER A 97 3.82 0.96 11.05
N GLN A 98 3.73 1.11 9.71
CA GLN A 98 2.82 2.02 9.05
C GLN A 98 1.42 1.43 8.86
N MET A 99 1.23 0.12 9.03
CA MET A 99 -0.09 -0.51 8.85
C MET A 99 -1.16 0.16 9.72
N ALA A 100 -0.93 0.20 11.04
CA ALA A 100 -1.89 0.76 12.00
C ALA A 100 -2.20 2.26 11.79
N PRO A 101 -1.21 3.16 11.61
CA PRO A 101 -1.52 4.56 11.35
C PRO A 101 -2.24 4.78 10.02
N ILE A 102 -1.89 4.02 8.96
CA ILE A 102 -2.59 4.10 7.67
C ILE A 102 -4.04 3.60 7.82
N SER A 103 -4.24 2.43 8.42
CA SER A 103 -5.57 1.85 8.60
C SER A 103 -6.47 2.76 9.43
N ASN A 104 -5.94 3.34 10.50
CA ASN A 104 -6.68 4.27 11.36
C ASN A 104 -7.03 5.58 10.63
N ALA A 105 -6.11 6.16 9.87
CA ALA A 105 -6.36 7.39 9.14
C ALA A 105 -7.43 7.20 8.03
N ILE A 106 -7.37 6.08 7.31
CA ILE A 106 -8.38 5.71 6.32
C ILE A 106 -9.72 5.40 7.00
N ALA A 107 -9.72 4.69 8.13
CA ALA A 107 -10.92 4.39 8.90
C ALA A 107 -11.67 5.66 9.32
N GLN A 108 -10.94 6.67 9.83
CA GLN A 108 -11.52 7.96 10.21
C GLN A 108 -12.15 8.71 9.01
N LYS A 109 -11.57 8.56 7.81
CA LYS A 109 -12.07 9.24 6.60
C LYS A 109 -13.24 8.52 5.95
N THR A 110 -13.26 7.19 6.02
CA THR A 110 -14.26 6.34 5.34
C THR A 110 -15.42 5.95 6.23
N GLY A 111 -15.26 6.02 7.56
CA GLY A 111 -16.21 5.47 8.52
C GLY A 111 -16.13 3.94 8.66
N LEU A 112 -15.19 3.28 7.96
CA LEU A 112 -14.98 1.84 8.08
C LEU A 112 -14.26 1.50 9.39
N PRO A 113 -14.54 0.32 9.99
CA PRO A 113 -13.72 -0.21 11.06
C PRO A 113 -12.27 -0.41 10.60
N SER A 114 -11.29 -0.09 11.45
CA SER A 114 -9.86 -0.24 11.12
C SER A 114 -9.50 -1.66 10.65
N ALA A 115 -10.08 -2.69 11.28
CA ALA A 115 -9.89 -4.08 10.87
C ALA A 115 -10.44 -4.39 9.46
N VAL A 116 -11.48 -3.69 9.00
CA VAL A 116 -11.98 -3.80 7.62
C VAL A 116 -11.01 -3.12 6.66
N VAL A 117 -10.49 -1.95 7.03
CA VAL A 117 -9.47 -1.26 6.23
C VAL A 117 -8.21 -2.12 6.09
N GLU A 118 -7.75 -2.76 7.15
CA GLU A 118 -6.61 -3.68 7.09
C GLU A 118 -6.85 -4.86 6.14
N LYS A 119 -8.08 -5.41 6.10
CA LYS A 119 -8.46 -6.43 5.11
C LYS A 119 -8.41 -5.88 3.68
N ILE A 120 -8.89 -4.65 3.46
CA ILE A 120 -8.81 -3.99 2.16
C ILE A 120 -7.34 -3.82 1.73
N LEU A 121 -6.47 -3.35 2.64
CA LEU A 121 -5.04 -3.20 2.37
C LEU A 121 -4.36 -4.55 2.09
N ALA A 122 -4.74 -5.60 2.82
CA ALA A 122 -4.25 -6.97 2.62
C ALA A 122 -4.62 -7.54 1.24
N ILE A 123 -5.81 -7.23 0.74
CA ILE A 123 -6.27 -7.60 -0.61
C ILE A 123 -5.57 -6.75 -1.68
N ALA A 124 -5.44 -5.43 -1.43
CA ALA A 124 -4.89 -4.48 -2.37
C ALA A 124 -3.38 -4.61 -2.58
N THR A 125 -2.63 -5.01 -1.54
CA THR A 125 -1.16 -5.13 -1.59
C THR A 125 -0.67 -6.07 -2.70
N PRO A 126 -1.13 -7.33 -2.80
CA PRO A 126 -0.71 -8.21 -3.89
C PRO A 126 -1.20 -7.74 -5.27
N MET A 127 -2.29 -6.95 -5.37
CA MET A 127 -2.70 -6.33 -6.64
C MET A 127 -1.69 -5.29 -7.11
N VAL A 128 -1.26 -4.39 -6.22
CA VAL A 128 -0.21 -3.40 -6.51
C VAL A 128 1.07 -4.11 -6.93
N MET A 129 1.48 -5.10 -6.16
CA MET A 129 2.70 -5.85 -6.45
C MET A 129 2.63 -6.59 -7.78
N GLY A 130 1.53 -7.31 -8.07
CA GLY A 130 1.34 -8.02 -9.32
C GLY A 130 1.33 -7.08 -10.53
N TYR A 131 0.76 -5.88 -10.38
CA TYR A 131 0.77 -4.88 -11.44
C TYR A 131 2.18 -4.29 -11.67
N VAL A 132 2.96 -4.06 -10.61
CA VAL A 132 4.37 -3.68 -10.72
C VAL A 132 5.16 -4.78 -11.44
N THR A 133 5.01 -6.05 -11.05
CA THR A 133 5.66 -7.19 -11.72
C THR A 133 5.31 -7.25 -13.22
N LYS A 134 4.04 -7.04 -13.57
CA LYS A 134 3.57 -6.99 -14.96
C LYS A 134 4.17 -5.81 -15.72
N SER A 135 4.23 -4.63 -15.10
CA SER A 135 4.81 -3.41 -15.68
C SER A 135 6.31 -3.56 -15.97
N MET A 136 7.00 -4.42 -15.22
CA MET A 136 8.41 -4.76 -15.43
C MET A 136 8.62 -5.83 -16.51
N GLY A 137 7.55 -6.35 -17.13
CA GLY A 137 7.62 -7.30 -18.23
C GLY A 137 8.21 -8.66 -17.85
N GLY A 138 8.13 -9.06 -16.57
CA GLY A 138 8.68 -10.31 -16.06
C GLY A 138 10.21 -10.41 -16.12
N LYS A 139 10.91 -9.31 -16.43
CA LYS A 139 12.38 -9.29 -16.45
C LYS A 139 12.92 -9.33 -15.02
N GLN A 140 13.94 -10.15 -14.81
CA GLN A 140 14.75 -10.17 -13.60
C GLN A 140 15.55 -8.87 -13.58
N MET A 141 14.98 -7.83 -12.98
CA MET A 141 15.60 -6.51 -12.93
C MET A 141 16.51 -6.43 -11.72
N ASP A 142 17.67 -5.80 -11.92
CA ASP A 142 18.54 -5.36 -10.83
C ASP A 142 17.76 -4.45 -9.84
N GLN A 143 18.10 -4.55 -8.56
CA GLN A 143 17.43 -3.89 -7.44
C GLN A 143 17.29 -2.37 -7.64
N GLN A 144 18.25 -1.73 -8.31
CA GLN A 144 18.26 -0.29 -8.57
C GLN A 144 17.12 0.11 -9.52
N GLY A 145 16.82 -0.74 -10.51
CA GLY A 145 15.71 -0.52 -11.44
C GLY A 145 14.36 -0.61 -10.74
N LEU A 146 14.18 -1.58 -9.84
CA LEU A 146 12.97 -1.71 -9.02
C LEU A 146 12.77 -0.48 -8.13
N THR A 147 13.81 -0.08 -7.38
CA THR A 147 13.74 1.08 -6.49
C THR A 147 13.42 2.37 -7.25
N SER A 148 14.02 2.56 -8.43
CA SER A 148 13.74 3.72 -9.28
C SER A 148 12.29 3.72 -9.76
N LEU A 149 11.77 2.57 -10.22
CA LEU A 149 10.38 2.45 -10.66
C LEU A 149 9.40 2.72 -9.51
N LEU A 150 9.59 2.10 -8.35
CA LEU A 150 8.71 2.29 -7.20
C LEU A 150 8.73 3.74 -6.72
N GLY A 151 9.91 4.38 -6.70
CA GLY A 151 10.04 5.80 -6.36
C GLY A 151 9.23 6.71 -7.29
N GLU A 152 9.35 6.51 -8.60
CA GLU A 152 8.61 7.29 -9.60
C GLU A 152 7.09 7.04 -9.51
N GLN A 153 6.68 5.78 -9.38
CA GLN A 153 5.26 5.42 -9.25
C GLN A 153 4.64 5.93 -7.94
N SER A 154 5.39 5.90 -6.82
CA SER A 154 4.98 6.50 -5.56
C SER A 154 4.74 8.00 -5.70
N LYS A 155 5.68 8.72 -6.32
CA LYS A 155 5.54 10.16 -6.58
C LYS A 155 4.30 10.47 -7.42
N MET A 156 4.09 9.74 -8.52
CA MET A 156 2.90 9.90 -9.36
C MET A 156 1.61 9.56 -8.62
N ALA A 157 1.60 8.50 -7.80
CA ALA A 157 0.43 8.09 -7.02
C ALA A 157 0.04 9.16 -5.99
N MET A 158 1.01 9.74 -5.27
CA MET A 158 0.77 10.82 -4.32
C MET A 158 0.30 12.10 -5.02
N GLN A 159 0.89 12.47 -6.16
CA GLN A 159 0.44 13.62 -6.95
C GLN A 159 -0.99 13.46 -7.46
N SER A 160 -1.40 12.23 -7.74
CA SER A 160 -2.75 11.91 -8.24
C SER A 160 -3.79 11.77 -7.12
N SER A 161 -3.37 11.71 -5.85
CA SER A 161 -4.24 11.54 -4.68
C SER A 161 -3.88 12.57 -3.58
N PRO A 162 -4.51 13.76 -3.60
CA PRO A 162 -4.25 14.80 -2.60
C PRO A 162 -4.47 14.32 -1.16
N ASP A 163 -5.47 13.49 -0.91
CA ASP A 163 -5.74 12.94 0.42
C ASP A 163 -4.63 12.01 0.90
N ALA A 164 -4.11 11.14 0.02
CA ALA A 164 -2.99 10.27 0.36
C ALA A 164 -1.70 11.06 0.58
N ALA A 165 -1.44 12.08 -0.25
CA ALA A 165 -0.29 12.97 -0.08
C ALA A 165 -0.31 13.66 1.30
N ARG A 166 -1.45 14.22 1.70
CA ARG A 166 -1.61 14.87 3.02
C ARG A 166 -1.44 13.87 4.17
N MET A 167 -1.95 12.65 4.02
CA MET A 167 -1.75 11.60 5.01
C MET A 167 -0.27 11.24 5.14
N ALA A 168 0.43 11.05 4.02
CA ALA A 168 1.86 10.78 4.01
C ALA A 168 2.66 11.93 4.67
N GLU A 169 2.32 13.19 4.38
CA GLU A 169 2.93 14.37 5.01
C GLU A 169 2.71 14.39 6.53
N GLN A 170 1.49 14.10 7.00
CA GLN A 170 1.17 14.03 8.42
C GLN A 170 1.98 12.92 9.12
N MET A 171 2.12 11.76 8.48
CA MET A 171 2.90 10.65 9.01
C MET A 171 4.40 10.96 9.06
N LEU A 172 4.94 11.58 8.02
CA LEU A 172 6.35 12.02 7.97
C LEU A 172 6.64 13.15 8.98
N GLY A 173 5.70 14.10 9.13
CA GLY A 173 5.78 15.16 10.13
C GLY A 173 5.80 14.61 11.56
N SER A 174 4.91 13.65 11.85
CA SER A 174 4.81 12.99 13.16
C SER A 174 6.10 12.22 13.53
N GLN A 175 6.78 11.62 12.54
CA GLN A 175 8.09 10.97 12.78
C GLN A 175 9.21 11.98 13.05
N LYS A 176 9.17 13.14 12.39
CA LYS A 176 10.17 14.20 12.57
C LYS A 176 10.08 14.85 13.96
N GLU A 177 8.86 15.01 14.50
CA GLU A 177 8.64 15.49 15.87
C GLU A 177 9.06 14.48 16.94
N ALA A 178 8.77 13.18 16.73
CA ALA A 178 9.20 12.12 17.64
C ALA A 178 10.73 11.98 17.74
N ALA A 179 11.45 12.25 16.63
CA ALA A 179 12.91 12.19 16.60
C ALA A 179 13.60 13.50 17.08
N GLY A 180 12.88 14.62 17.20
CA GLY A 180 13.48 15.95 17.28
C GLY A 180 13.33 16.74 18.58
N VAL A 181 12.46 16.35 19.52
CA VAL A 181 12.06 17.28 20.60
C VAL A 181 12.44 16.85 22.03
N SER A 182 12.80 15.58 22.25
CA SER A 182 13.10 15.12 23.62
C SER A 182 14.49 15.53 24.16
N GLY A 183 15.39 16.06 23.32
CA GLY A 183 16.78 16.34 23.69
C GLY A 183 17.15 17.81 23.95
N ILE A 184 16.38 18.78 23.43
CA ILE A 184 16.82 20.19 23.38
C ILE A 184 16.22 21.03 24.51
N PHE A 185 15.09 20.62 25.10
CA PHE A 185 14.40 21.41 26.13
C PHE A 185 14.96 21.26 27.55
N LYS A 186 15.87 20.31 27.81
CA LYS A 186 16.41 20.08 29.17
C LYS A 186 17.65 20.93 29.50
N LYS A 187 18.23 21.66 28.54
CA LYS A 187 19.47 22.44 28.75
C LYS A 187 19.26 23.94 29.04
N PHE A 188 18.03 24.42 29.08
CA PHE A 188 17.72 25.85 29.27
C PHE A 188 17.03 26.23 30.59
N LEU A 189 16.72 25.27 31.48
CA LEU A 189 15.93 25.54 32.70
C LEU A 189 16.53 24.97 34.01
N GLY A 190 17.84 24.75 34.07
CA GLY A 190 18.50 24.31 35.31
C GLY A 190 19.79 25.04 35.58
N LYS A 191 19.68 26.25 36.15
CA LYS A 191 20.65 26.77 37.12
C LYS A 191 20.08 26.50 38.51
#